data_AF-A0A2G0XBN6-F1
#
_entry.id   AF-A0A2G0XBN6-F1
#
_cell.length_a   1.000
_cell.length_b   1.000
_cell.length_c   1.000
_cell.angle_alpha   90.00
_cell.angle_beta   90.00
_cell.angle_gamma   90.00
#
_symmetry.space_group_name_H-M   'P 1'
#
loop_
_entity.id
_entity.type
_entity.pdbx_description
1 polymer ?
#
loop_
_entity_poly.entity_id
_entity_poly.type
_entity_poly.pdbx_seq_one_letter_code
_entity_poly.pdbx_strand_id
1 'polypeptide(L)' 'MPTGVKRQADKIMTEIQKAGSMIMAVKAGARADGFVIGLLCSGSITDDTAQWLQAQFDAATEQKLKELSVWSAPQH' A
#
# COMPACT_ATOMS: atom_id res chain seq x y z
N MET A 1 -4.82 -17.09 2.28
CA MET A 1 -3.46 -16.53 2.40
C MET A 1 -2.76 -17.07 3.65
N PRO A 2 -1.45 -17.38 3.61
CA PRO A 2 -0.68 -17.76 4.79
C PRO A 2 -0.67 -16.64 5.86
N THR A 3 -0.66 -17.01 7.14
CA THR A 3 -0.77 -16.05 8.27
C THR A 3 0.37 -15.04 8.33
N GLY A 4 1.60 -15.47 8.03
CA GLY A 4 2.77 -14.57 7.98
C GLY A 4 2.64 -13.51 6.87
N VAL A 5 2.09 -13.90 5.73
CA VAL A 5 1.86 -13.00 4.59
C VAL A 5 0.81 -11.96 4.93
N LYS A 6 -0.31 -12.38 5.55
CA LYS A 6 -1.34 -11.44 6.02
C LYS A 6 -0.78 -10.42 7.01
N ARG A 7 -0.02 -10.86 8.02
CA ARG A 7 0.60 -9.96 9.00
C ARG A 7 1.54 -8.94 8.34
N GLN A 8 2.28 -9.36 7.32
CA GLN A 8 3.18 -8.46 6.62
C GLN A 8 2.43 -7.47 5.72
N ALA A 9 1.34 -7.91 5.07
CA ALA A 9 0.44 -7.02 4.34
C ALA A 9 -0.17 -5.95 5.27
N ASP A 10 -0.67 -6.35 6.45
CA ASP A 10 -1.24 -5.44 7.45
C ASP A 10 -0.20 -4.41 7.93
N LYS A 11 1.06 -4.83 8.09
CA LYS A 11 2.16 -3.94 8.47
C LYS A 11 2.43 -2.91 7.38
N ILE A 12 2.50 -3.32 6.11
CA ILE A 12 2.72 -2.41 4.98
C ILE A 12 1.56 -1.42 4.88
N MET A 13 0.32 -1.89 5.02
CA MET A 13 -0.87 -1.04 5.06
C MET A 13 -0.78 0.02 6.16
N THR A 14 -0.35 -0.38 7.35
CA THR A 14 -0.12 0.54 8.48
C THR A 14 0.98 1.57 8.16
N GLU A 15 2.07 1.16 7.51
CA GLU A 15 3.16 2.06 7.08
C GLU A 15 2.66 3.11 6.08
N ILE A 16 1.82 2.72 5.11
CA ILE A 16 1.18 3.64 4.15
C ILE A 16 0.30 4.65 4.90
N GLN A 17 -0.67 4.17 5.70
CA GLN A 17 -1.64 5.03 6.39
C GLN A 17 -0.99 6.05 7.34
N LYS A 18 0.12 5.65 7.97
CA LYS A 18 0.87 6.49 8.93
C LYS A 18 1.97 7.33 8.28
N ALA A 19 2.13 7.32 6.96
CA ALA A 19 3.15 8.11 6.30
C ALA A 19 2.97 9.61 6.59
N GLY A 20 4.02 10.26 7.11
CA GLY A 20 3.98 11.68 7.50
C GLY A 20 4.37 12.65 6.39
N SER A 21 4.76 12.15 5.21
CA SER A 21 5.16 12.97 4.06
C SER A 21 4.92 12.22 2.76
N MET A 22 4.80 12.96 1.65
CA MET A 22 4.58 12.36 0.33
C MET A 22 5.67 11.33 -0.01
N ILE A 23 6.93 11.63 0.28
CA ILE A 23 8.06 10.72 0.02
C ILE A 23 7.89 9.41 0.79
N MET A 24 7.46 9.48 2.06
CA MET A 24 7.22 8.28 2.86
C MET A 24 6.04 7.46 2.32
N ALA A 25 4.97 8.11 1.88
CA ALA A 25 3.81 7.45 1.30
C ALA A 25 4.17 6.71 -0.01
N VAL A 26 4.89 7.38 -0.92
CA VAL A 26 5.38 6.77 -2.17
C VAL A 26 6.31 5.59 -1.88
N LYS A 27 7.25 5.74 -0.93
CA LYS A 27 8.17 4.65 -0.56
C LYS A 27 7.45 3.44 0.01
N ALA A 28 6.42 3.68 0.84
CA ALA A 28 5.60 2.60 1.39
C ALA A 28 4.77 1.90 0.29
N GLY A 29 4.20 2.65 -0.65
CA GLY A 29 3.51 2.11 -1.83
C GLY A 29 4.43 1.22 -2.69
N ALA A 30 5.62 1.71 -3.06
CA ALA A 30 6.57 0.92 -3.83
C ALA A 30 7.03 -0.36 -3.11
N ARG A 31 7.11 -0.34 -1.78
CA ARG A 31 7.39 -1.54 -0.98
C ARG A 31 6.23 -2.52 -1.02
N ALA A 32 5.00 -2.03 -1.04
CA ALA A 32 3.80 -2.84 -1.19
C ALA A 32 3.76 -3.56 -2.55
N ASP A 33 4.10 -2.85 -3.62
CA ASP A 33 4.20 -3.44 -4.96
C ASP A 33 5.23 -4.57 -5.01
N GLY A 34 6.44 -4.30 -4.52
CA GLY A 34 7.50 -5.31 -4.46
C GLY A 34 7.11 -6.53 -3.62
N PHE A 35 6.35 -6.32 -2.54
CA PHE A 35 5.82 -7.40 -1.73
C PHE A 35 4.80 -8.26 -2.49
N VAL A 36 3.83 -7.65 -3.18
CA VAL A 36 2.82 -8.37 -3.98
C VAL A 36 3.48 -9.17 -5.10
N ILE A 37 4.38 -8.53 -5.86
CA ILE A 37 5.13 -9.20 -6.95
C ILE A 37 5.95 -10.38 -6.38
N GLY A 38 6.63 -10.18 -5.25
CA GLY A 38 7.42 -11.22 -4.61
C GLY A 38 6.59 -12.45 -4.24
N LEU A 39 5.39 -12.25 -3.69
CA LEU A 39 4.47 -13.34 -3.33
C LEU A 39 3.91 -14.06 -4.55
N LEU A 40 3.63 -13.33 -5.63
CA LEU A 40 3.13 -13.91 -6.87
C LEU A 40 4.22 -14.78 -7.51
N CYS A 41 5.44 -14.24 -7.64
CA CYS A 41 6.58 -14.98 -8.19
C CYS A 41 6.98 -16.21 -7.37
N SER A 42 6.78 -16.18 -6.04
CA SER A 42 7.04 -17.34 -5.18
C SER A 42 5.90 -18.37 -5.17
N GLY A 43 4.80 -18.12 -5.89
CA GLY A 43 3.60 -18.97 -5.88
C GLY A 43 2.89 -18.99 -4.52
N SER A 44 3.18 -18.03 -3.64
CA SER A 44 2.57 -17.94 -2.30
C SER A 44 1.14 -17.42 -2.34
N ILE A 45 0.73 -16.81 -3.46
CA ILE A 45 -0.64 -16.38 -3.75
C ILE A 45 -0.99 -16.58 -5.23
N THR A 46 -2.29 -16.51 -5.52
CA THR A 46 -2.84 -16.48 -6.88
C THR A 46 -2.78 -15.08 -7.48
N ASP A 47 -2.88 -14.98 -8.81
CA ASP A 47 -3.03 -13.71 -9.53
C ASP A 47 -4.21 -12.87 -9.01
N ASP A 48 -5.37 -13.49 -8.78
CA ASP A 48 -6.55 -12.80 -8.23
C ASP A 48 -6.26 -12.16 -6.86
N THR A 49 -5.53 -12.88 -6.00
CA THR A 49 -5.15 -12.38 -4.68
C THR A 49 -4.12 -11.25 -4.80
N ALA A 50 -3.19 -11.35 -5.74
CA ALA A 50 -2.20 -10.33 -6.02
C ALA A 50 -2.85 -9.04 -6.52
N GLN A 51 -3.75 -9.14 -7.50
CA GLN A 51 -4.53 -8.01 -8.02
C GLN A 51 -5.35 -7.33 -6.93
N TRP A 52 -6.03 -8.13 -6.09
CA TRP A 52 -6.81 -7.59 -4.98
C TRP A 52 -5.92 -6.82 -3.99
N LEU A 53 -4.76 -7.38 -3.60
CA LEU A 53 -3.84 -6.70 -2.69
C LEU A 53 -3.26 -5.42 -3.28
N GLN A 54 -2.85 -5.46 -4.55
CA GLN A 54 -2.32 -4.30 -5.24
C GLN A 54 -3.35 -3.17 -5.26
N ALA A 55 -4.60 -3.47 -5.62
CA ALA A 55 -5.68 -2.49 -5.59
C ALA A 55 -5.92 -1.89 -4.19
N GLN A 56 -5.81 -2.69 -3.12
CA GLN A 56 -5.93 -2.17 -1.75
C GLN A 56 -4.77 -1.25 -1.36
N PHE A 57 -3.53 -1.62 -1.71
CA PHE A 57 -2.36 -0.79 -1.43
C PHE A 57 -2.33 0.49 -2.25
N ASP A 58 -2.74 0.42 -3.52
CA ASP A 58 -2.85 1.59 -4.40
C ASP A 58 -3.89 2.57 -3.87
N ALA A 59 -5.08 2.09 -3.53
CA ALA A 59 -6.14 2.93 -2.97
C ALA A 59 -5.70 3.63 -1.67
N ALA A 60 -5.03 2.90 -0.77
CA ALA A 60 -4.51 3.47 0.47
C ALA A 60 -3.39 4.49 0.22
N THR A 61 -2.51 4.22 -0.74
CA THR A 61 -1.40 5.12 -1.10
C THR A 61 -1.94 6.39 -1.75
N GLU A 62 -2.87 6.27 -2.69
CA GLU A 62 -3.53 7.40 -3.34
C GLU A 62 -4.27 8.26 -2.31
N GLN A 63 -5.07 7.65 -1.44
CA GLN A 63 -5.75 8.36 -0.36
C GLN A 63 -4.74 9.12 0.50
N LYS A 64 -3.64 8.46 0.89
CA LYS A 64 -2.64 9.11 1.75
C LYS A 64 -1.94 10.26 1.05
N LEU A 65 -1.62 10.12 -0.22
CA LEU A 65 -1.03 11.19 -1.03
C LEU A 65 -1.98 12.39 -1.16
N LYS A 66 -3.29 12.14 -1.32
CA LYS A 66 -4.30 13.21 -1.30
C LYS A 66 -4.31 13.95 0.03
N GLU A 67 -4.30 13.24 1.16
CA GLU A 67 -4.23 13.83 2.51
C GLU A 67 -2.98 14.68 2.74
N LEU A 68 -1.84 14.26 2.18
CA LEU A 68 -0.54 14.93 2.34
C LEU A 68 -0.30 16.03 1.30
N SER A 69 -1.05 16.02 0.20
CA SER A 69 -1.03 17.09 -0.78
C SER A 69 -1.72 18.32 -0.20
N VAL A 70 -1.32 19.52 -0.64
CA VAL A 70 -1.91 20.81 -0.22
C VAL A 70 -3.34 21.00 -0.76
N TRP A 71 -4.07 19.92 -1.07
CA TRP A 71 -5.51 19.94 -1.33
C TRP A 71 -6.31 20.12 -0.02
N SER A 72 -5.84 21.00 0.85
CA SER A 72 -6.72 21.75 1.73
C SER A 72 -7.14 22.95 0.89
N ALA A 73 -8.26 22.83 0.17
CA ALA A 73 -8.87 24.00 -0.47
C ALA A 73 -8.90 25.16 0.55
N PRO A 74 -8.54 26.40 0.15
CA PRO A 74 -8.60 27.53 1.07
C PRO A 74 -10.00 27.61 1.66
N GLN A 75 -10.09 27.42 2.98
CA GLN A 75 -11.31 27.75 3.71
C GLN A 75 -11.41 29.27 3.67
N HIS A 76 -12.38 29.76 2.88
CA HIS A 76 -12.77 31.16 2.75
C HIS A 76 -12.98 31.84 4.10
#